data_AF-X0SEQ2-F1
#
_entry.id   AF-X0SEQ2-F1
#
_cell.length_a   1.000
_cell.length_b   1.000
_cell.length_c   1.000
_cell.angle_alpha   90.00
_cell.angle_beta   90.00
_cell.angle_gamma   90.00
#
_symmetry.space_group_name_H-M   'P 1'
#
loop_
_entity.id
_entity.type
_entity.pdbx_description
1 polymer ?
#
loop_
_entity_poly.entity_id
_entity_poly.type
_entity_poly.pdbx_seq_one_letter_code
_entity_poly.pdbx_strand_id
1 'polypeptide(L)'
;IAAGSAKQVMVTVADCRMGAPGSEFEQSSGDGAGALLFGDTGVIANVLGSYSISDEILDNWRAEGDTSVRTWEDRWVLEEGYLKILPEAVSGLMQKLNLTPKDITKAVYYGPNSRRHGEMARKLGLDPQNQVQDPLFGKMGNSGAAYPIMLLIAALEEAKPGDKILVASYGDGADAYLLEVTNEITKLSPRQGVKGHLESKRIRKAVGVRGATMRGLDGGPPSISARYRDREEIDRLHGAKCKSCGLVQYPAQRVCSKCHAKDQGETVRLSDKKGKIFTFSLDYLMGGVDVPLAITVIDFEGGGRGLFMMTDREIEDVRCEAPVEMSFRKLRSSGGVHNYYWKAIPQRF
;
A
#
# COMPACT_ATOMS: atom_id res chain seq x y z
N ILE A 1 10.42 -12.20 17.02
CA ILE A 1 11.72 -11.50 17.04
C ILE A 1 12.28 -11.42 18.44
N ALA A 2 11.66 -10.68 19.37
CA ALA A 2 12.12 -10.62 20.77
C ALA A 2 12.26 -12.00 21.43
N ALA A 3 11.35 -12.94 21.13
CA ALA A 3 11.42 -14.33 21.60
C ALA A 3 12.49 -15.20 20.88
N GLY A 4 13.26 -14.66 19.94
CA GLY A 4 14.30 -15.40 19.19
C GLY A 4 13.82 -16.35 18.09
N SER A 5 12.50 -16.55 17.93
CA SER A 5 11.93 -17.50 16.95
C SER A 5 12.07 -17.11 15.48
N ALA A 6 12.32 -15.84 15.19
CA ALA A 6 12.53 -15.32 13.85
C ALA A 6 13.45 -14.10 13.90
N LYS A 7 14.37 -13.99 12.93
CA LYS A 7 15.30 -12.86 12.80
C LYS A 7 14.62 -11.61 12.24
N GLN A 8 13.74 -11.81 11.26
CA GLN A 8 13.01 -10.74 10.59
C GLN A 8 11.58 -11.18 10.31
N VAL A 9 10.63 -10.25 10.43
CA VAL A 9 9.22 -10.47 10.11
C VAL A 9 8.71 -9.23 9.39
N MET A 10 8.14 -9.42 8.21
CA MET A 10 7.44 -8.35 7.51
C MET A 10 5.96 -8.40 7.88
N VAL A 11 5.43 -7.27 8.32
CA VAL A 11 4.00 -7.08 8.56
C VAL A 11 3.48 -6.11 7.51
N THR A 12 2.50 -6.57 6.74
CA THR A 12 1.81 -5.78 5.74
C THR A 12 0.38 -5.55 6.19
N VAL A 13 -0.04 -4.29 6.20
CA VAL A 13 -1.42 -3.90 6.51
C VAL A 13 -1.96 -3.17 5.31
N ALA A 14 -3.10 -3.63 4.81
CA ALA A 14 -3.76 -3.03 3.65
C ALA A 14 -5.27 -3.03 3.89
N ASP A 15 -5.92 -1.96 3.47
CA ASP A 15 -7.37 -1.86 3.53
C ASP A 15 -7.92 -1.11 2.32
N CYS A 16 -9.15 -1.43 1.98
CA CYS A 16 -9.94 -0.80 0.93
C CYS A 16 -11.35 -0.61 1.48
N ARG A 17 -11.53 0.53 2.17
CA ARG A 17 -12.76 0.82 2.89
C ARG A 17 -13.75 1.49 1.94
N MET A 18 -14.86 0.82 1.71
CA MET A 18 -15.89 1.29 0.79
C MET A 18 -17.04 1.92 1.58
N GLY A 19 -17.39 3.17 1.25
CA GLY A 19 -18.59 3.82 1.75
C GLY A 19 -19.81 3.47 0.91
N ALA A 20 -21.01 3.59 1.49
CA ALA A 20 -22.24 3.55 0.71
C ALA A 20 -22.38 4.85 -0.10
N PRO A 21 -22.96 4.85 -1.31
CA PRO A 21 -23.18 6.08 -2.08
C PRO A 21 -23.93 7.14 -1.27
N GLY A 22 -23.45 8.38 -1.30
CA GLY A 22 -23.96 9.52 -0.53
C GLY A 22 -23.56 9.55 0.95
N SER A 23 -22.89 8.52 1.48
CA SER A 23 -22.47 8.48 2.89
C SER A 23 -21.20 9.29 3.18
N GLU A 24 -20.95 9.62 4.45
CA GLU A 24 -19.67 10.23 4.87
C GLU A 24 -18.46 9.33 4.51
N PHE A 25 -18.62 8.01 4.58
CA PHE A 25 -17.56 7.07 4.20
C PHE A 25 -17.23 7.12 2.71
N GLU A 26 -18.17 7.48 1.82
CA GLU A 26 -17.85 7.65 0.40
C GLU A 26 -16.89 8.83 0.19
N GLN A 27 -17.05 9.90 0.98
CA GLN A 27 -16.26 11.11 0.86
C GLN A 27 -14.90 11.03 1.59
N SER A 28 -14.87 10.33 2.72
CA SER A 28 -13.73 10.32 3.63
C SER A 28 -12.82 9.09 3.52
N SER A 29 -13.32 7.96 3.00
CA SER A 29 -12.52 6.73 2.93
C SER A 29 -11.44 6.82 1.86
N GLY A 30 -10.34 6.13 2.12
CA GLY A 30 -9.24 5.92 1.19
C GLY A 30 -8.87 4.45 1.12
N ASP A 31 -8.05 4.11 0.13
CA ASP A 31 -7.48 2.77 0.00
C ASP A 31 -5.97 2.89 0.16
N GLY A 32 -5.36 1.98 0.89
CA GLY A 32 -3.95 2.12 1.21
C GLY A 32 -3.34 0.86 1.79
N ALA A 33 -2.02 0.82 1.74
CA ALA A 33 -1.23 -0.25 2.33
C ALA A 33 0.10 0.28 2.86
N GLY A 34 0.56 -0.29 3.96
CA GLY A 34 1.87 -0.06 4.54
C GLY A 34 2.54 -1.39 4.89
N ALA A 35 3.86 -1.42 4.78
CA ALA A 35 4.66 -2.60 5.14
C ALA A 35 5.81 -2.19 6.05
N LEU A 36 5.94 -2.89 7.18
CA LEU A 36 7.02 -2.69 8.15
C LEU A 36 7.83 -3.99 8.26
N LEU A 37 9.15 -3.86 8.25
CA LEU A 37 10.07 -4.97 8.51
C LEU A 37 10.58 -4.86 9.94
N PHE A 38 10.18 -5.80 10.79
CA PHE A 38 10.69 -5.93 12.14
C PHE A 38 11.98 -6.77 12.10
N GLY A 39 12.94 -6.42 12.96
CA GLY A 39 14.23 -7.08 13.11
C GLY A 39 14.86 -6.78 14.47
N ASP A 40 16.02 -7.36 14.73
CA ASP A 40 16.84 -7.09 15.93
C ASP A 40 18.14 -6.31 15.60
N THR A 41 18.49 -6.22 14.30
CA THR A 41 19.76 -5.67 13.82
C THR A 41 19.50 -4.55 12.83
N GLY A 42 20.21 -3.42 12.96
CA GLY A 42 20.11 -2.29 12.02
C GLY A 42 18.71 -1.64 11.97
N VAL A 43 17.99 -1.66 13.09
CA VAL A 43 16.61 -1.15 13.17
C VAL A 43 16.59 0.37 13.17
N ILE A 44 15.69 0.97 12.36
CA ILE A 44 15.53 2.43 12.25
C ILE A 44 14.78 3.06 13.43
N ALA A 45 14.02 2.24 14.17
CA ALA A 45 13.31 2.66 15.36
C ALA A 45 13.17 1.48 16.33
N ASN A 46 13.34 1.73 17.62
CA ASN A 46 13.12 0.77 18.69
C ASN A 46 11.70 0.92 19.24
N VAL A 47 11.02 -0.20 19.52
CA VAL A 47 9.75 -0.16 20.26
C VAL A 47 10.09 -0.11 21.75
N LEU A 48 9.79 1.02 22.40
CA LEU A 48 10.06 1.21 23.83
C LEU A 48 8.98 0.57 24.72
N GLY A 49 7.76 0.49 24.22
CA GLY A 49 6.66 -0.13 24.93
C GLY A 49 5.38 -0.11 24.13
N SER A 50 4.42 -0.90 24.61
CA SER A 50 3.07 -0.96 24.10
C SER A 50 2.05 -1.09 25.24
N TYR A 51 0.82 -0.67 24.94
CA TYR A 51 -0.35 -0.81 25.79
C TYR A 51 -1.58 -1.01 24.90
N SER A 52 -2.42 -1.98 25.23
CA SER A 52 -3.57 -2.36 24.41
C SER A 52 -4.80 -2.50 25.30
N ILE A 53 -5.95 -2.08 24.78
CA ILE A 53 -7.26 -2.23 25.38
C ILE A 53 -8.16 -2.86 24.33
N SER A 54 -8.96 -3.84 24.75
CA SER A 54 -10.04 -4.39 23.95
C SER A 54 -11.37 -3.97 24.57
N ASP A 55 -12.30 -3.54 23.73
CA ASP A 55 -13.63 -3.10 24.14
C ASP A 55 -14.67 -3.79 23.26
N GLU A 56 -15.80 -4.20 23.82
CA GLU A 56 -16.87 -4.89 23.07
C GLU A 56 -17.80 -3.91 22.35
N ILE A 57 -17.32 -2.70 22.06
CA ILE A 57 -18.04 -1.69 21.30
C ILE A 57 -18.27 -2.14 19.85
N LEU A 58 -19.50 -1.99 19.37
CA LEU A 58 -19.86 -2.20 17.96
C LEU A 58 -20.19 -0.87 17.31
N ASP A 59 -19.16 -0.12 16.92
CA ASP A 59 -19.33 1.21 16.35
C ASP A 59 -19.44 1.20 14.82
N ASN A 60 -18.53 0.49 14.16
CA ASN A 60 -18.41 0.30 12.74
C ASN A 60 -18.35 -1.19 12.43
N TRP A 61 -19.13 -1.65 11.45
CA TRP A 61 -19.11 -3.05 11.07
C TRP A 61 -19.36 -3.25 9.58
N ARG A 62 -19.02 -4.43 9.07
CA ARG A 62 -19.35 -4.86 7.73
C ARG A 62 -19.70 -6.34 7.76
N ALA A 63 -20.97 -6.65 7.52
CA ALA A 63 -21.44 -8.04 7.51
C ALA A 63 -20.87 -8.80 6.30
N GLU A 64 -20.90 -10.13 6.37
CA GLU A 64 -20.56 -10.95 5.21
C GLU A 64 -21.50 -10.62 4.03
N GLY A 65 -20.91 -10.41 2.85
CA GLY A 65 -21.65 -10.00 1.65
C GLY A 65 -21.84 -8.49 1.51
N ASP A 66 -21.69 -7.69 2.57
CA ASP A 66 -21.80 -6.24 2.48
C ASP A 66 -20.58 -5.65 1.74
N THR A 67 -20.87 -4.80 0.76
CA THR A 67 -19.86 -4.07 -0.02
C THR A 67 -19.41 -2.78 0.64
N SER A 68 -20.16 -2.27 1.62
CA SER A 68 -19.92 -0.97 2.26
C SER A 68 -19.93 -1.10 3.77
N VAL A 69 -19.13 -0.26 4.44
CA VAL A 69 -19.10 -0.21 5.91
C VAL A 69 -20.35 0.48 6.45
N ARG A 70 -20.84 -0.05 7.57
CA ARG A 70 -21.97 0.47 8.33
C ARG A 70 -21.43 1.09 9.63
N THR A 71 -22.18 2.05 10.15
CA THR A 71 -21.91 2.71 11.43
C THR A 71 -23.20 2.82 12.22
N TRP A 72 -23.08 2.89 13.54
CA TRP A 72 -24.19 3.24 14.42
C TRP A 72 -24.37 4.76 14.48
N GLU A 73 -25.21 5.24 15.40
CA GLU A 73 -25.47 6.65 15.64
C GLU A 73 -24.18 7.42 15.95
N ASP A 74 -23.92 8.48 15.18
CA ASP A 74 -22.64 9.20 15.15
C ASP A 74 -22.17 9.68 16.53
N ARG A 75 -23.08 10.21 17.35
CA ARG A 75 -22.72 10.72 18.68
C ARG A 75 -22.25 9.60 19.58
N TRP A 76 -22.96 8.47 19.62
CA TRP A 76 -22.58 7.31 20.42
C TRP A 76 -21.23 6.73 19.98
N VAL A 77 -21.03 6.51 18.67
CA VAL A 77 -19.76 6.00 18.10
C VAL A 77 -18.57 6.88 18.53
N LEU A 78 -18.76 8.20 18.53
CA LEU A 78 -17.71 9.13 18.85
C LEU A 78 -17.51 9.31 20.36
N GLU A 79 -18.58 9.56 21.12
CA GLU A 79 -18.50 9.89 22.55
C GLU A 79 -18.22 8.67 23.42
N GLU A 80 -18.85 7.52 23.14
CA GLU A 80 -18.66 6.30 23.92
C GLU A 80 -17.47 5.48 23.41
N GLY A 81 -17.23 5.49 22.10
CA GLY A 81 -16.11 4.80 21.49
C GLY A 81 -14.84 5.63 21.42
N TYR A 82 -14.62 6.21 20.25
CA TYR A 82 -13.35 6.82 19.85
C TYR A 82 -12.80 7.83 20.87
N LEU A 83 -13.63 8.74 21.40
CA LEU A 83 -13.19 9.78 22.33
C LEU A 83 -12.91 9.27 23.74
N LYS A 84 -13.38 8.08 24.15
CA LYS A 84 -13.08 7.49 25.47
C LYS A 84 -11.91 6.51 25.40
N ILE A 85 -11.99 5.56 24.47
CA ILE A 85 -11.11 4.38 24.42
C ILE A 85 -9.68 4.74 23.99
N LEU A 86 -9.50 5.53 22.93
CA LEU A 86 -8.16 5.85 22.44
C LEU A 86 -7.32 6.63 23.47
N PRO A 87 -7.85 7.65 24.18
CA PRO A 87 -7.14 8.31 25.28
C PRO A 87 -6.79 7.39 26.44
N GLU A 88 -7.62 6.39 26.74
CA GLU A 88 -7.34 5.43 27.80
C GLU A 88 -6.10 4.60 27.47
N ALA A 89 -6.01 4.07 26.24
CA ALA A 89 -4.86 3.28 25.80
C ALA A 89 -3.57 4.11 25.78
N VAL A 90 -3.64 5.35 25.28
CA VAL A 90 -2.48 6.26 25.27
C VAL A 90 -2.08 6.62 26.70
N SER A 91 -3.02 6.91 27.59
CA SER A 91 -2.73 7.24 28.99
C SER A 91 -2.10 6.05 29.72
N GLY A 92 -2.60 4.83 29.49
CA GLY A 92 -2.02 3.60 30.04
C GLY A 92 -0.57 3.39 29.59
N LEU A 93 -0.27 3.65 28.31
CA LEU A 93 1.10 3.61 27.80
C LEU A 93 2.00 4.66 28.47
N MET A 94 1.53 5.91 28.56
CA MET A 94 2.31 7.00 29.16
C MET A 94 2.61 6.73 30.63
N GLN A 95 1.63 6.23 31.39
CA GLN A 95 1.83 5.84 32.79
C GLN A 95 2.83 4.68 32.90
N LYS A 96 2.70 3.63 32.08
CA LYS A 96 3.60 2.47 32.07
C LYS A 96 5.06 2.86 31.80
N LEU A 97 5.28 3.88 30.98
CA LEU A 97 6.61 4.38 30.62
C LEU A 97 7.07 5.58 31.45
N ASN A 98 6.24 6.07 32.40
CA ASN A 98 6.46 7.29 33.17
C ASN A 98 6.77 8.53 32.29
N LEU A 99 5.98 8.72 31.23
CA LEU A 99 6.12 9.81 30.26
C LEU A 99 4.93 10.77 30.31
N THR A 100 5.15 11.96 29.78
CA THR A 100 4.12 12.98 29.58
C THR A 100 3.97 13.32 28.10
N PRO A 101 2.87 13.96 27.67
CA PRO A 101 2.72 14.39 26.28
C PRO A 101 3.86 15.29 25.77
N LYS A 102 4.58 15.99 26.66
CA LYS A 102 5.73 16.84 26.30
C LYS A 102 6.96 16.05 25.87
N ASP A 103 7.04 14.78 26.24
CA ASP A 103 8.15 13.90 25.89
C ASP A 103 8.01 13.31 24.48
N ILE A 104 6.87 13.52 23.83
CA ILE A 104 6.56 12.99 22.50
C ILE A 104 6.99 13.99 21.43
N THR A 105 7.85 13.58 20.50
CA THR A 105 8.26 14.43 19.38
C THR A 105 7.18 14.46 18.31
N LYS A 106 6.64 13.29 17.96
CA LYS A 106 5.61 13.14 16.95
C LYS A 106 4.56 12.12 17.39
N ALA A 107 3.31 12.35 17.05
CA ALA A 107 2.19 11.51 17.36
C ALA A 107 1.44 11.20 16.07
N VAL A 108 1.16 9.92 15.90
CA VAL A 108 0.42 9.34 14.79
C VAL A 108 -0.70 8.54 15.40
N TYR A 109 -1.94 8.81 14.99
CA TYR A 109 -3.06 8.04 15.51
C TYR A 109 -4.22 7.95 14.52
N TYR A 110 -5.07 6.95 14.72
CA TYR A 110 -6.32 6.85 13.97
C TYR A 110 -7.22 8.06 14.25
N GLY A 111 -7.89 8.59 13.22
CA GLY A 111 -8.99 9.53 13.40
C GLY A 111 -10.07 9.28 12.35
N PRO A 112 -11.36 9.31 12.72
CA PRO A 112 -12.44 9.03 11.76
C PRO A 112 -12.54 10.11 10.69
N ASN A 113 -12.35 11.39 11.07
CA ASN A 113 -12.27 12.53 10.16
C ASN A 113 -11.38 13.65 10.73
N SER A 114 -11.09 14.66 9.92
CA SER A 114 -10.18 15.76 10.27
C SER A 114 -10.55 16.49 11.56
N ARG A 115 -11.86 16.75 11.76
CA ARG A 115 -12.35 17.44 12.96
C ARG A 115 -12.08 16.62 14.22
N ARG A 116 -12.42 15.33 14.21
CA ARG A 116 -12.26 14.44 15.36
C ARG A 116 -10.80 14.06 15.60
N HIS A 117 -9.98 14.02 14.57
CA HIS A 117 -8.54 13.86 14.71
C HIS A 117 -7.90 15.05 15.45
N GLY A 118 -8.28 16.28 15.11
CA GLY A 118 -7.81 17.48 15.82
C GLY A 118 -8.35 17.61 17.24
N GLU A 119 -9.58 17.14 17.50
CA GLU A 119 -10.13 17.04 18.87
C GLU A 119 -9.35 16.07 19.75
N MET A 120 -8.99 14.91 19.19
CA MET A 120 -8.19 13.91 19.88
C MET A 120 -6.81 14.43 20.30
N ALA A 121 -6.12 15.19 19.43
CA ALA A 121 -4.83 15.82 19.77
C ALA A 121 -4.91 16.60 21.10
N ARG A 122 -5.94 17.44 21.21
CA ARG A 122 -6.17 18.27 22.40
C ARG A 122 -6.50 17.42 23.62
N LYS A 123 -7.30 16.36 23.45
CA LYS A 123 -7.67 15.44 24.54
C LYS A 123 -6.46 14.66 25.07
N LEU A 124 -5.49 14.36 24.20
CA LEU A 124 -4.21 13.73 24.56
C LEU A 124 -3.18 14.73 25.12
N GLY A 125 -3.48 16.04 25.15
CA GLY A 125 -2.54 17.07 25.60
C GLY A 125 -1.38 17.31 24.63
N LEU A 126 -1.54 16.97 23.36
CA LEU A 126 -0.54 17.15 22.31
C LEU A 126 -0.77 18.47 21.57
N ASP A 127 0.31 19.10 21.13
CA ASP A 127 0.27 20.25 20.22
C ASP A 127 -0.10 19.78 18.79
N PRO A 128 -1.28 20.15 18.25
CA PRO A 128 -1.72 19.71 16.94
C PRO A 128 -0.83 20.16 15.78
N GLN A 129 -0.09 21.27 15.92
CA GLN A 129 0.72 21.82 14.84
C GLN A 129 2.12 21.20 14.81
N ASN A 130 2.71 21.01 15.99
CA ASN A 130 4.12 20.61 16.10
C ASN A 130 4.28 19.11 16.36
N GLN A 131 3.44 18.54 17.23
CA GLN A 131 3.58 17.16 17.69
C GLN A 131 2.72 16.18 16.91
N VAL A 132 1.75 16.60 16.10
CA VAL A 132 0.86 15.66 15.39
C VAL A 132 1.24 15.56 13.91
N GLN A 133 1.30 14.35 13.38
CA GLN A 133 1.52 14.10 11.95
C GLN A 133 0.34 14.61 11.11
N ASP A 134 0.60 15.18 9.92
CA ASP A 134 -0.49 15.52 8.96
C ASP A 134 -1.33 14.26 8.74
N PRO A 135 -2.64 14.25 9.06
CA PRO A 135 -3.49 13.09 8.89
C PRO A 135 -3.80 12.78 7.41
N LEU A 136 -3.37 13.63 6.47
CA LEU A 136 -3.52 13.43 5.02
C LEU A 136 -4.98 13.30 4.56
N PHE A 137 -5.93 13.84 5.32
CA PHE A 137 -7.32 13.99 4.88
C PHE A 137 -7.37 14.86 3.60
N GLY A 138 -8.23 14.48 2.65
CA GLY A 138 -8.31 15.11 1.33
C GLY A 138 -7.15 14.79 0.38
N LYS A 139 -6.09 14.11 0.85
CA LYS A 139 -4.99 13.61 0.00
C LYS A 139 -5.05 12.10 -0.17
N MET A 140 -5.10 11.38 0.95
CA MET A 140 -5.09 9.92 1.06
C MET A 140 -6.47 9.38 1.45
N GLY A 141 -7.20 10.10 2.31
CA GLY A 141 -8.42 9.58 2.95
C GLY A 141 -8.10 8.64 4.12
N ASN A 142 -9.15 8.15 4.79
CA ASN A 142 -9.04 7.18 5.87
C ASN A 142 -8.90 5.77 5.28
N SER A 143 -7.68 5.22 5.33
CA SER A 143 -7.33 3.89 4.80
C SER A 143 -7.55 2.75 5.79
N GLY A 144 -8.55 2.88 6.67
CA GLY A 144 -8.99 1.82 7.58
C GLY A 144 -7.85 1.29 8.45
N ALA A 145 -7.66 -0.03 8.47
CA ALA A 145 -6.61 -0.67 9.26
C ALA A 145 -5.18 -0.19 8.90
N ALA A 146 -4.95 0.18 7.64
CA ALA A 146 -3.63 0.66 7.19
C ALA A 146 -3.34 2.10 7.63
N TYR A 147 -4.34 2.85 8.09
CA TYR A 147 -4.24 4.28 8.29
C TYR A 147 -3.14 4.70 9.29
N PRO A 148 -3.09 4.17 10.53
CA PRO A 148 -2.02 4.52 11.48
C PRO A 148 -0.63 4.12 10.97
N ILE A 149 -0.52 3.03 10.23
CA ILE A 149 0.76 2.53 9.71
C ILE A 149 1.25 3.41 8.56
N MET A 150 0.36 3.86 7.67
CA MET A 150 0.72 4.81 6.62
C MET A 150 1.16 6.15 7.21
N LEU A 151 0.44 6.65 8.22
CA LEU A 151 0.86 7.87 8.92
C LEU A 151 2.20 7.70 9.64
N LEU A 152 2.49 6.52 10.20
CA LEU A 152 3.78 6.22 10.80
C LEU A 152 4.90 6.25 9.76
N ILE A 153 4.68 5.66 8.58
CA ILE A 153 5.66 5.72 7.48
C ILE A 153 5.91 7.18 7.08
N ALA A 154 4.85 7.99 6.94
CA ALA A 154 4.98 9.42 6.63
C ALA A 154 5.74 10.20 7.71
N ALA A 155 5.54 9.87 9.00
CA ALA A 155 6.29 10.47 10.11
C ALA A 155 7.77 10.06 10.10
N LEU A 156 8.07 8.78 9.83
CA LEU A 156 9.43 8.26 9.75
C LEU A 156 10.25 8.86 8.60
N GLU A 157 9.61 9.30 7.52
CA GLU A 157 10.26 10.01 6.40
C GLU A 157 10.84 11.37 6.81
N GLU A 158 10.32 11.98 7.88
CA GLU A 158 10.78 13.28 8.40
C GLU A 158 11.55 13.16 9.72
N ALA A 159 11.59 11.96 10.29
CA ALA A 159 12.08 11.75 11.64
C ALA A 159 13.60 11.84 11.75
N LYS A 160 14.06 12.26 12.93
CA LYS A 160 15.47 12.40 13.29
C LYS A 160 15.83 11.40 14.40
N PRO A 161 17.10 10.99 14.49
CA PRO A 161 17.55 10.16 15.61
C PRO A 161 17.21 10.80 16.97
N GLY A 162 16.67 9.99 17.89
CA GLY A 162 16.17 10.44 19.19
C GLY A 162 14.71 10.87 19.20
N ASP A 163 14.04 10.98 18.05
CA ASP A 163 12.62 11.31 18.02
C ASP A 163 11.78 10.20 18.66
N LYS A 164 10.88 10.61 19.56
CA LYS A 164 9.90 9.71 20.18
C LYS A 164 8.58 9.82 19.44
N ILE A 165 8.18 8.74 18.77
CA ILE A 165 6.96 8.66 17.97
C ILE A 165 5.91 7.83 18.70
N LEU A 166 4.84 8.49 19.14
CA LEU A 166 3.63 7.82 19.62
C LEU A 166 2.82 7.32 18.42
N VAL A 167 2.44 6.06 18.43
CA VAL A 167 1.55 5.46 17.42
C VAL A 167 0.35 4.88 18.12
N ALA A 168 -0.87 5.26 17.74
CA ALA A 168 -2.08 4.69 18.31
C ALA A 168 -3.15 4.32 17.26
N SER A 169 -3.70 3.12 17.34
CA SER A 169 -4.81 2.64 16.50
C SER A 169 -6.08 2.51 17.31
N TYR A 170 -7.22 2.53 16.62
CA TYR A 170 -8.54 2.36 17.20
C TYR A 170 -9.37 1.41 16.32
N GLY A 171 -10.06 0.48 16.97
CA GLY A 171 -10.95 -0.51 16.38
C GLY A 171 -11.29 -1.56 17.43
N ASP A 172 -12.55 -1.62 17.86
CA ASP A 172 -13.07 -2.49 18.95
C ASP A 172 -12.15 -2.48 20.20
N GLY A 173 -11.65 -1.29 20.54
CA GLY A 173 -10.52 -1.11 21.44
C GLY A 173 -9.49 -0.13 20.87
N ALA A 174 -8.29 -0.16 21.43
CA ALA A 174 -7.17 0.65 20.97
C ALA A 174 -5.82 0.03 21.32
N ASP A 175 -4.86 0.20 20.43
CA ASP A 175 -3.46 -0.12 20.70
C ASP A 175 -2.62 1.15 20.68
N ALA A 176 -1.68 1.26 21.60
CA ALA A 176 -0.71 2.34 21.66
C ALA A 176 0.72 1.79 21.74
N TYR A 177 1.62 2.37 20.95
CA TYR A 177 3.03 2.04 20.90
C TYR A 177 3.87 3.31 21.00
N LEU A 178 5.02 3.22 21.65
CA LEU A 178 6.04 4.27 21.60
C LEU A 178 7.27 3.73 20.88
N LEU A 179 7.69 4.46 19.85
CA LEU A 179 8.92 4.18 19.13
C LEU A 179 9.96 5.27 19.40
N GLU A 180 11.23 4.89 19.49
CA GLU A 180 12.36 5.81 19.50
C GLU A 180 13.21 5.60 18.25
N VAL A 181 13.38 6.67 17.48
CA VAL A 181 14.11 6.63 16.21
C VAL A 181 15.61 6.53 16.47
N THR A 182 16.27 5.60 15.79
CA THR A 182 17.71 5.35 15.97
C THR A 182 18.53 6.11 14.93
N ASN A 183 19.85 6.09 15.07
CA ASN A 183 20.77 6.61 14.05
C ASN A 183 20.67 5.87 12.71
N GLU A 184 20.18 4.63 12.68
CA GLU A 184 20.09 3.82 11.45
C GLU A 184 19.08 4.40 10.45
N ILE A 185 18.14 5.26 10.88
CA ILE A 185 17.22 5.96 9.97
C ILE A 185 17.98 6.74 8.88
N THR A 186 19.17 7.27 9.21
CA THR A 186 20.01 8.04 8.28
C THR A 186 20.63 7.20 7.17
N LYS A 187 20.69 5.87 7.36
CA LYS A 187 21.21 4.91 6.39
C LYS A 187 20.12 4.32 5.50
N LEU A 188 18.85 4.65 5.76
CA LEU A 188 17.74 4.12 5.01
C LEU A 188 17.79 4.64 3.57
N SER A 189 17.85 3.74 2.60
CA SER A 189 17.90 4.13 1.20
C SER A 189 16.64 4.92 0.80
N PRO A 190 16.77 5.93 -0.09
CA PRO A 190 15.64 6.67 -0.62
C PRO A 190 14.56 5.75 -1.18
N ARG A 191 13.31 6.07 -0.90
CA ARG A 191 12.12 5.32 -1.28
C ARG A 191 10.98 6.30 -1.53
N GLN A 192 10.03 5.96 -2.41
CA GLN A 192 8.89 6.85 -2.67
C GLN A 192 8.10 7.13 -1.39
N GLY A 193 7.92 6.13 -0.53
CA GLY A 193 7.23 6.33 0.74
C GLY A 193 5.78 6.79 0.55
N VAL A 194 5.14 7.30 1.58
CA VAL A 194 3.78 7.84 1.48
C VAL A 194 3.77 9.16 0.70
N LYS A 195 4.74 10.04 0.94
CA LYS A 195 4.79 11.34 0.27
C LYS A 195 5.00 11.24 -1.23
N GLY A 196 5.99 10.48 -1.69
CA GLY A 196 6.27 10.30 -3.12
C GLY A 196 5.09 9.63 -3.84
N HIS A 197 4.44 8.65 -3.21
CA HIS A 197 3.22 8.07 -3.76
C HIS A 197 2.08 9.10 -3.87
N LEU A 198 1.90 9.99 -2.88
CA LEU A 198 0.90 11.05 -2.93
C LEU A 198 1.23 12.17 -3.92
N GLU A 199 2.50 12.51 -4.13
CA GLU A 199 2.95 13.47 -5.13
C GLU A 199 2.72 12.95 -6.55
N SER A 200 2.95 11.65 -6.77
CA SER A 200 2.70 10.99 -8.05
C SER A 200 1.22 10.74 -8.38
N LYS A 201 0.30 11.10 -7.47
CA LYS A 201 -1.13 10.81 -7.64
C LYS A 201 -1.71 11.60 -8.82
N ARG A 202 -2.72 11.02 -9.45
CA ARG A 202 -3.48 11.66 -10.53
C ARG A 202 -4.97 11.71 -10.18
N ILE A 203 -5.57 12.88 -10.32
CA ILE A 203 -7.01 13.06 -10.15
C ILE A 203 -7.67 12.59 -11.45
N ARG A 204 -8.46 11.52 -11.41
CA ARG A 204 -9.23 11.07 -12.56
C ARG A 204 -10.57 11.80 -12.63
N LYS A 205 -10.90 12.35 -13.81
CA LYS A 205 -12.13 13.12 -14.06
C LYS A 205 -13.41 12.28 -14.02
N ALA A 206 -13.31 10.97 -14.18
CA ALA A 206 -14.43 10.05 -14.12
C ALA A 206 -14.05 8.84 -13.26
N VAL A 207 -14.63 8.76 -12.06
CA VAL A 207 -14.73 7.50 -11.34
C VAL A 207 -16.17 7.07 -11.53
N GLY A 208 -16.42 6.18 -12.52
CA GLY A 208 -17.67 5.42 -12.52
C GLY A 208 -17.86 4.80 -11.14
N VAL A 209 -19.11 4.70 -10.68
CA VAL A 209 -19.47 4.22 -9.33
C VAL A 209 -18.53 3.10 -8.90
N ARG A 210 -17.78 3.36 -7.81
CA ARG A 210 -16.96 2.37 -7.12
C ARG A 210 -17.83 1.14 -6.85
N GLY A 211 -17.58 0.02 -7.53
CA GLY A 211 -18.39 -1.19 -7.38
C GLY A 211 -19.48 -1.42 -8.44
N ALA A 212 -19.60 -0.58 -9.47
CA ALA A 212 -20.30 -1.00 -10.69
C ALA A 212 -19.49 -2.14 -11.32
N THR A 213 -19.86 -3.37 -11.00
CA THR A 213 -19.42 -4.57 -11.70
C THR A 213 -19.80 -4.41 -13.16
N MET A 214 -18.92 -3.82 -13.95
CA MET A 214 -18.89 -4.19 -15.35
C MET A 214 -18.57 -5.68 -15.35
N ARG A 215 -19.56 -6.48 -15.76
CA ARG A 215 -19.37 -7.87 -16.16
C ARG A 215 -18.29 -7.87 -17.23
N GLY A 216 -17.03 -7.95 -16.81
CA GLY A 216 -15.98 -8.40 -17.69
C GLY A 216 -16.40 -9.77 -18.20
N LEU A 217 -16.05 -10.09 -19.44
CA LEU A 217 -16.30 -11.41 -20.02
C LEU A 217 -15.93 -12.46 -18.98
N ASP A 218 -16.93 -13.21 -18.49
CA ASP A 218 -16.78 -14.28 -17.49
C ASP A 218 -15.93 -15.38 -18.11
N GLY A 219 -14.61 -15.18 -18.13
CA GLY A 219 -13.65 -16.17 -18.54
C GLY A 219 -13.49 -17.21 -17.45
N GLY A 220 -13.14 -18.44 -17.84
CA GLY A 220 -12.77 -19.49 -16.89
C GLY A 220 -11.64 -19.06 -15.94
N PRO A 221 -11.49 -19.76 -14.80
CA PRO A 221 -10.40 -19.53 -13.88
C PRO A 221 -9.05 -19.66 -14.61
N PRO A 222 -8.02 -18.90 -14.19
CA PRO A 222 -6.69 -19.08 -14.76
C PRO A 222 -6.20 -20.52 -14.54
N SER A 223 -5.38 -21.03 -15.45
CA SER A 223 -4.77 -22.35 -15.29
C SER A 223 -3.83 -22.36 -14.07
N ILE A 224 -4.25 -23.03 -13.01
CA ILE A 224 -3.50 -23.12 -11.74
C ILE A 224 -2.18 -23.89 -11.95
N SER A 225 -2.20 -24.94 -12.77
CA SER A 225 -1.00 -25.71 -13.10
C SER A 225 0.00 -24.91 -13.92
N ALA A 226 -0.46 -24.06 -14.86
CA ALA A 226 0.41 -23.14 -15.57
C ALA A 226 1.03 -22.13 -14.61
N ARG A 227 0.22 -21.52 -13.73
CA ARG A 227 0.75 -20.59 -12.71
C ARG A 227 1.82 -21.22 -11.83
N TYR A 228 1.66 -22.46 -11.38
CA TYR A 228 2.69 -23.12 -10.57
C TYR A 228 4.00 -23.33 -11.33
N ARG A 229 3.92 -23.79 -12.59
CA ARG A 229 5.09 -24.01 -13.45
C ARG A 229 5.80 -22.70 -13.81
N ASP A 230 5.02 -21.66 -14.10
CA ASP A 230 5.51 -20.41 -14.68
C ASP A 230 5.54 -19.26 -13.63
N ARG A 231 5.47 -19.58 -12.33
CA ARG A 231 5.42 -18.61 -11.21
C ARG A 231 6.58 -17.62 -11.20
N GLU A 232 7.76 -18.04 -11.65
CA GLU A 232 8.93 -17.16 -11.72
C GLU A 232 8.67 -16.01 -12.71
N GLU A 233 8.08 -16.33 -13.86
CA GLU A 233 7.71 -15.35 -14.88
C GLU A 233 6.47 -14.54 -14.45
N ILE A 234 5.42 -15.22 -14.00
CA ILE A 234 4.10 -14.62 -13.77
C ILE A 234 4.05 -13.78 -12.50
N ASP A 235 4.54 -14.30 -11.38
CA ASP A 235 4.43 -13.65 -10.07
C ASP A 235 5.63 -12.73 -9.81
N ARG A 236 6.83 -13.19 -10.15
CA ARG A 236 8.09 -12.49 -9.81
C ARG A 236 8.63 -11.60 -10.93
N LEU A 237 8.03 -11.67 -12.13
CA LEU A 237 8.51 -10.98 -13.33
C LEU A 237 9.98 -11.29 -13.63
N HIS A 238 10.36 -12.56 -13.52
CA HIS A 238 11.70 -13.02 -13.83
C HIS A 238 11.84 -13.32 -15.33
N GLY A 239 12.88 -12.75 -15.94
CA GLY A 239 13.39 -13.14 -17.25
C GLY A 239 14.65 -14.00 -17.14
N ALA A 240 15.31 -14.22 -18.27
CA ALA A 240 16.58 -14.94 -18.34
C ALA A 240 17.64 -14.13 -19.10
N LYS A 241 18.81 -13.94 -18.48
CA LYS A 241 20.03 -13.42 -19.11
C LYS A 241 20.87 -14.58 -19.61
N CYS A 242 21.20 -14.59 -20.90
CA CYS A 242 22.08 -15.60 -21.45
C CYS A 242 23.50 -15.42 -20.92
N LYS A 243 24.08 -16.46 -20.31
CA LYS A 243 25.48 -16.47 -19.83
C LYS A 243 26.50 -16.35 -20.95
N SER A 244 26.17 -16.80 -22.17
CA SER A 244 27.09 -16.81 -23.31
C SER A 244 27.17 -15.47 -24.04
N CYS A 245 26.04 -14.78 -24.26
CA CYS A 245 26.00 -13.55 -25.06
C CYS A 245 25.43 -12.32 -24.33
N GLY A 246 25.00 -12.49 -23.08
CA GLY A 246 24.47 -11.42 -22.23
C GLY A 246 23.04 -10.97 -22.55
N LEU A 247 22.38 -11.52 -23.58
CA LEU A 247 21.01 -11.12 -23.93
C LEU A 247 20.02 -11.44 -22.81
N VAL A 248 19.29 -10.42 -22.35
CA VAL A 248 18.16 -10.58 -21.43
C VAL A 248 16.88 -10.77 -22.24
N GLN A 249 16.11 -11.81 -21.89
CA GLN A 249 14.87 -12.17 -22.55
C GLN A 249 13.75 -12.32 -21.53
N TYR A 250 12.58 -11.83 -21.89
CA TYR A 250 11.32 -12.07 -21.19
C TYR A 250 10.28 -12.42 -22.25
N PRO A 251 9.42 -13.42 -22.05
CA PRO A 251 9.53 -14.53 -21.10
C PRO A 251 10.90 -15.25 -21.13
N ALA A 252 11.24 -15.96 -20.06
CA ALA A 252 12.46 -16.77 -20.02
C ALA A 252 12.39 -17.90 -21.07
N GLN A 253 13.38 -17.97 -21.96
CA GLN A 253 13.46 -19.00 -23.01
C GLN A 253 14.59 -19.98 -22.72
N ARG A 254 14.35 -21.27 -23.01
CA ARG A 254 15.41 -22.31 -22.92
C ARG A 254 16.51 -22.14 -23.95
N VAL A 255 16.19 -21.61 -25.13
CA VAL A 255 17.15 -21.36 -26.20
C VAL A 255 17.28 -19.86 -26.37
N CYS A 256 18.50 -19.34 -26.35
CA CYS A 256 18.75 -17.92 -26.55
C CYS A 256 18.40 -17.50 -27.98
N SER A 257 17.53 -16.51 -28.17
CA SER A 257 17.14 -16.03 -29.51
C SER A 257 18.27 -15.38 -30.31
N LYS A 258 19.39 -14.99 -29.67
CA LYS A 258 20.55 -14.37 -30.34
C LYS A 258 21.67 -15.35 -30.67
N CYS A 259 22.09 -16.19 -29.71
CA CYS A 259 23.26 -17.07 -29.88
C CYS A 259 22.91 -18.56 -29.89
N HIS A 260 21.63 -18.90 -29.72
CA HIS A 260 21.11 -20.28 -29.70
C HIS A 260 21.69 -21.19 -28.61
N ALA A 261 22.45 -20.64 -27.65
CA ALA A 261 22.87 -21.36 -26.46
C ALA A 261 21.63 -21.88 -25.71
N LYS A 262 21.64 -23.17 -25.38
CA LYS A 262 20.53 -23.88 -24.75
C LYS A 262 20.80 -24.05 -23.26
N ASP A 263 19.79 -23.78 -22.43
CA ASP A 263 19.80 -23.93 -20.98
C ASP A 263 20.94 -23.15 -20.27
N GLN A 264 21.39 -22.05 -20.88
CA GLN A 264 22.42 -21.13 -20.36
C GLN A 264 21.83 -19.80 -19.86
N GLY A 265 20.63 -19.85 -19.28
CA GLY A 265 19.94 -18.68 -18.72
C GLY A 265 20.23 -18.49 -17.23
N GLU A 266 20.60 -17.28 -16.84
CA GLU A 266 20.61 -16.82 -15.45
C GLU A 266 19.35 -15.99 -15.18
N THR A 267 18.66 -16.26 -14.07
CA THR A 267 17.44 -15.55 -13.69
C THR A 267 17.73 -14.07 -13.44
N VAL A 268 16.95 -13.19 -14.07
CA VAL A 268 17.02 -11.74 -13.84
C VAL A 268 15.66 -11.22 -13.45
N ARG A 269 15.61 -10.46 -12.35
CA ARG A 269 14.41 -9.76 -11.91
C ARG A 269 14.18 -8.50 -12.75
N LEU A 270 12.99 -8.40 -13.33
CA LEU A 270 12.56 -7.23 -14.10
C LEU A 270 11.51 -6.37 -13.36
N SER A 271 10.96 -6.86 -12.25
CA SER A 271 9.90 -6.19 -11.48
C SER A 271 10.27 -4.80 -10.96
N ASP A 272 11.56 -4.56 -10.70
CA ASP A 272 12.11 -3.29 -10.22
C ASP A 272 12.83 -2.49 -11.32
N LYS A 273 12.76 -2.95 -12.58
CA LYS A 273 13.37 -2.25 -13.71
C LYS A 273 12.39 -1.25 -14.30
N LYS A 274 12.93 -0.09 -14.65
CA LYS A 274 12.23 0.88 -15.49
C LYS A 274 12.17 0.33 -16.92
N GLY A 275 11.21 0.81 -17.69
CA GLY A 275 11.08 0.45 -19.08
C GLY A 275 10.55 1.60 -19.92
N LYS A 276 10.42 1.34 -21.22
CA LYS A 276 9.81 2.25 -22.18
C LYS A 276 8.84 1.53 -23.07
N ILE A 277 7.82 2.23 -23.53
CA ILE A 277 6.88 1.69 -24.52
C ILE A 277 7.60 1.58 -25.87
N PHE A 278 7.82 0.35 -26.35
CA PHE A 278 8.34 0.08 -27.68
C PHE A 278 7.25 0.28 -28.75
N THR A 279 6.07 -0.29 -28.51
CA THR A 279 4.87 -0.10 -29.33
C THR A 279 3.63 -0.33 -28.48
N PHE A 280 2.46 0.08 -28.98
CA PHE A 280 1.20 -0.08 -28.26
C PHE A 280 0.02 -0.22 -29.22
N SER A 281 -1.08 -0.73 -28.68
CA SER A 281 -2.40 -0.76 -29.32
C SER A 281 -3.45 -0.28 -28.33
N LEU A 282 -4.43 0.47 -28.82
CA LEU A 282 -5.57 0.95 -28.04
C LEU A 282 -6.82 0.23 -28.52
N ASP A 283 -7.36 -0.64 -27.66
CA ASP A 283 -8.57 -1.39 -27.94
C ASP A 283 -9.78 -0.71 -27.28
N TYR A 284 -10.68 -0.18 -28.12
CA TYR A 284 -11.94 0.46 -27.72
C TYR A 284 -13.13 -0.50 -27.76
N LEU A 285 -12.94 -1.72 -28.27
CA LEU A 285 -14.00 -2.71 -28.45
C LEU A 285 -14.13 -3.62 -27.22
N MET A 286 -13.02 -3.87 -26.52
CA MET A 286 -13.02 -4.65 -25.28
C MET A 286 -13.82 -3.92 -24.20
N GLY A 287 -14.94 -4.54 -23.77
CA GLY A 287 -15.72 -4.04 -22.64
C GLY A 287 -14.93 -4.04 -21.33
N GLY A 288 -14.96 -2.92 -20.61
CA GLY A 288 -14.33 -2.77 -19.29
C GLY A 288 -14.52 -1.36 -18.72
N VAL A 289 -14.20 -1.17 -17.44
CA VAL A 289 -14.25 0.17 -16.80
C VAL A 289 -13.11 1.06 -17.31
N ASP A 290 -12.06 0.43 -17.83
CA ASP A 290 -10.82 1.06 -18.23
C ASP A 290 -10.70 1.07 -19.77
N VAL A 291 -11.39 2.04 -20.40
CA VAL A 291 -11.48 2.18 -21.87
C VAL A 291 -10.67 3.40 -22.33
N PRO A 292 -9.85 3.27 -23.38
CA PRO A 292 -9.49 2.04 -24.08
C PRO A 292 -8.55 1.15 -23.26
N LEU A 293 -8.60 -0.15 -23.54
CA LEU A 293 -7.57 -1.06 -23.07
C LEU A 293 -6.27 -0.76 -23.82
N ALA A 294 -5.27 -0.25 -23.10
CA ALA A 294 -3.96 0.00 -23.65
C ALA A 294 -3.09 -1.25 -23.50
N ILE A 295 -2.75 -1.89 -24.61
CA ILE A 295 -1.83 -3.03 -24.64
C ILE A 295 -0.49 -2.51 -25.11
N THR A 296 0.54 -2.59 -24.28
CA THR A 296 1.87 -2.06 -24.55
C THR A 296 2.89 -3.18 -24.64
N VAL A 297 3.85 -3.01 -25.55
CA VAL A 297 5.08 -3.79 -25.58
C VAL A 297 6.15 -2.94 -24.91
N ILE A 298 6.73 -3.43 -23.83
CA ILE A 298 7.69 -2.70 -23.00
C ILE A 298 9.08 -3.25 -23.20
N ASP A 299 10.04 -2.36 -23.47
CA ASP A 299 11.47 -2.63 -23.40
C ASP A 299 12.00 -2.23 -22.01
N PHE A 300 12.60 -3.18 -21.30
CA PHE A 300 13.17 -2.94 -19.97
C PHE A 300 14.60 -2.40 -20.05
N GLU A 301 14.96 -1.54 -19.09
CA GLU A 301 16.36 -1.15 -18.87
C GLU A 301 17.20 -2.39 -18.51
N GLY A 302 18.28 -2.60 -19.26
CA GLY A 302 19.12 -3.81 -19.15
C GLY A 302 18.66 -4.97 -20.04
N GLY A 303 17.56 -4.81 -20.79
CA GLY A 303 17.06 -5.76 -21.77
C GLY A 303 15.89 -6.62 -21.29
N GLY A 304 15.29 -7.32 -22.24
CA GLY A 304 13.99 -7.99 -22.07
C GLY A 304 12.86 -7.14 -22.64
N ARG A 305 11.92 -7.80 -23.31
CA ARG A 305 10.77 -7.18 -23.95
C ARG A 305 9.51 -7.98 -23.61
N GLY A 306 8.46 -7.34 -23.11
CA GLY A 306 7.24 -8.04 -22.73
C GLY A 306 5.97 -7.28 -23.12
N LEU A 307 4.88 -8.02 -23.31
CA LEU A 307 3.56 -7.45 -23.55
C LEU A 307 2.82 -7.31 -22.22
N PHE A 308 2.34 -6.11 -21.92
CA PHE A 308 1.63 -5.79 -20.69
C PHE A 308 0.43 -4.89 -20.97
N MET A 309 -0.61 -5.02 -20.17
CA MET A 309 -1.66 -4.01 -20.14
C MET A 309 -1.16 -2.79 -19.37
N MET A 310 -1.41 -1.59 -19.89
CA MET A 310 -1.07 -0.35 -19.21
C MET A 310 -2.26 0.15 -18.38
N THR A 311 -1.98 0.79 -17.25
CA THR A 311 -2.98 1.41 -16.37
C THR A 311 -2.51 2.76 -15.83
N ASP A 312 -3.32 3.45 -15.02
CA ASP A 312 -3.00 4.76 -14.42
C ASP A 312 -2.56 5.85 -15.42
N ARG A 313 -3.17 5.86 -16.60
CA ARG A 313 -2.78 6.75 -17.72
C ARG A 313 -3.95 7.58 -18.21
N GLU A 314 -3.60 8.72 -18.79
CA GLU A 314 -4.44 9.38 -19.80
C GLU A 314 -4.03 8.85 -21.18
N ILE A 315 -4.92 8.89 -22.16
CA ILE A 315 -4.69 8.26 -23.47
C ILE A 315 -3.53 8.96 -24.20
N GLU A 316 -3.44 10.27 -24.04
CA GLU A 316 -2.44 11.14 -24.64
C GLU A 316 -1.01 10.83 -24.15
N ASP A 317 -0.88 10.20 -22.98
CA ASP A 317 0.42 9.80 -22.42
C ASP A 317 0.94 8.49 -23.02
N VAL A 318 0.08 7.71 -23.70
CA VAL A 318 0.45 6.42 -24.29
C VAL A 318 1.11 6.67 -25.65
N ARG A 319 2.44 6.73 -25.66
CA ARG A 319 3.25 6.91 -26.88
C ARG A 319 4.53 6.10 -26.81
N CYS A 320 5.11 5.78 -27.98
CA CYS A 320 6.42 5.13 -28.02
C CYS A 320 7.48 5.97 -27.29
N GLU A 321 8.45 5.29 -26.68
CA GLU A 321 9.49 5.84 -25.80
C GLU A 321 8.99 6.43 -24.47
N ALA A 322 7.68 6.45 -24.19
CA ALA A 322 7.17 6.90 -22.90
C ALA A 322 7.72 6.02 -21.77
N PRO A 323 8.24 6.62 -20.68
CA PRO A 323 8.82 5.87 -19.57
C PRO A 323 7.71 5.21 -18.74
N VAL A 324 7.95 3.96 -18.37
CA VAL A 324 7.03 3.15 -17.56
C VAL A 324 7.75 2.41 -16.45
N GLU A 325 6.98 1.98 -15.47
CA GLU A 325 7.38 1.02 -14.46
C GLU A 325 6.28 -0.05 -14.29
N MET A 326 6.59 -1.10 -13.54
CA MET A 326 5.70 -2.26 -13.39
C MET A 326 4.95 -2.22 -12.06
N SER A 327 3.64 -2.46 -12.11
CA SER A 327 2.76 -2.53 -10.95
C SER A 327 2.05 -3.88 -10.91
N PHE A 328 2.20 -4.61 -9.80
CA PHE A 328 1.54 -5.90 -9.61
C PHE A 328 0.09 -5.71 -9.18
N ARG A 329 -0.87 -6.29 -9.91
CA ARG A 329 -2.30 -6.02 -9.70
C ARG A 329 -3.15 -7.26 -9.80
N LYS A 330 -4.26 -7.25 -9.06
CA LYS A 330 -5.39 -8.16 -9.26
C LYS A 330 -6.07 -7.80 -10.59
N LEU A 331 -5.98 -8.68 -11.58
CA LEU A 331 -6.61 -8.47 -12.89
C LEU A 331 -8.10 -8.80 -12.87
N ARG A 332 -8.44 -9.97 -12.33
CA ARG A 332 -9.82 -10.48 -12.23
C ARG A 332 -9.92 -11.58 -11.19
N SER A 333 -11.14 -11.92 -10.80
CA SER A 333 -11.44 -13.14 -10.04
C SER A 333 -12.44 -13.96 -10.84
N SER A 334 -12.21 -15.27 -10.97
CA SER A 334 -13.16 -16.18 -11.62
C SER A 334 -13.16 -17.52 -10.88
N GLY A 335 -14.34 -18.06 -10.59
CA GLY A 335 -14.50 -19.32 -9.85
C GLY A 335 -13.81 -19.32 -8.47
N GLY A 336 -13.79 -18.18 -7.78
CA GLY A 336 -13.07 -18.01 -6.50
C GLY A 336 -11.54 -17.86 -6.62
N VAL A 337 -10.96 -18.01 -7.82
CA VAL A 337 -9.52 -17.87 -8.05
C VAL A 337 -9.18 -16.43 -8.44
N HIS A 338 -8.30 -15.79 -7.68
CA HIS A 338 -7.81 -14.44 -7.97
C HIS A 338 -6.60 -14.49 -8.91
N ASN A 339 -6.72 -13.82 -10.06
CA ASN A 339 -5.65 -13.73 -11.04
C ASN A 339 -4.85 -12.44 -10.84
N TYR A 340 -3.62 -12.54 -10.36
CA TYR A 340 -2.69 -11.42 -10.26
C TYR A 340 -1.67 -11.46 -11.41
N TYR A 341 -1.31 -10.29 -11.93
CA TYR A 341 -0.26 -10.13 -12.92
C TYR A 341 0.27 -8.69 -12.94
N TRP A 342 1.37 -8.49 -13.65
CA TRP A 342 2.00 -7.19 -13.81
C TRP A 342 1.33 -6.34 -14.89
N LYS A 343 1.11 -5.05 -14.58
CA LYS A 343 0.69 -4.02 -15.52
C LYS A 343 1.76 -2.95 -15.64
N ALA A 344 1.89 -2.35 -16.81
CA ALA A 344 2.69 -1.15 -16.99
C ALA A 344 1.94 0.06 -16.42
N ILE A 345 2.64 0.98 -15.78
CA ILE A 345 2.12 2.29 -15.38
C ILE A 345 3.09 3.37 -15.84
N PRO A 346 2.63 4.61 -16.10
CA PRO A 346 3.54 5.73 -16.31
C PRO A 346 4.54 5.81 -15.16
N GLN A 347 5.80 6.08 -15.49
CA GLN A 347 6.84 6.26 -14.48
C GLN A 347 6.44 7.36 -13.49
N ARG A 348 6.46 7.02 -12.20
CA ARG A 348 6.25 7.96 -11.09
C ARG A 348 7.60 8.55 -10.68
N PHE A 349 7.64 9.87 -10.49
CA PHE A 349 8.87 10.61 -10.17
C PHE A 349 9.24 10.51 -8.70
#